data_AF-A0A2J0LJC4-F1
#
_entry.id   AF-A0A2J0LJC4-F1
#
_cell.length_a   1.000
_cell.length_b   1.000
_cell.length_c   1.000
_cell.angle_alpha   90.00
_cell.angle_beta   90.00
_cell.angle_gamma   90.00
#
_symmetry.space_group_name_H-M   'P 1'
#
loop_
_entity.id
_entity.type
_entity.pdbx_description
1 polymer ?
#
loop_
_entity_poly.entity_id
_entity_poly.type
_entity_poly.pdbx_seq_one_letter_code
_entity_poly.pdbx_strand_id
1 'polypeptide(L)'
;FFVAKYAVENIVFVGQGPDELLGGYSRHSKMLFDAAVKEIAKDTNNLHFVLLQNKAIFDYFDKKCALPYISTEIADFCLDLLFELKINNKTNKYLLRLLAKHLRLSNEIAFRKKKASQYGSGMWKIVNKHLKNSSAFVCFLLACG
;
A
#
# COMPACT_ATOMS: atom_id res chain seq x y z
N PHE A 1 10.60 -1.76 8.67
CA PHE A 1 11.60 -2.25 9.65
C PHE A 1 12.42 -3.42 9.12
N PHE A 2 11.86 -4.63 8.98
CA PHE A 2 12.65 -5.82 8.58
C PHE A 2 13.45 -5.63 7.28
N VAL A 3 12.80 -5.12 6.23
CA VAL A 3 13.49 -4.83 4.96
C VAL A 3 14.63 -3.83 5.17
N ALA A 4 14.38 -2.71 5.87
CA ALA A 4 15.43 -1.72 6.15
C ALA A 4 16.61 -2.30 6.96
N LYS A 5 16.34 -3.19 7.92
CA LYS A 5 17.36 -3.80 8.78
C LYS A 5 18.21 -4.86 8.07
N TYR A 6 17.59 -5.69 7.23
CA TYR A 6 18.23 -6.88 6.67
C TYR A 6 18.60 -6.76 5.19
N ALA A 7 18.14 -5.73 4.48
CA ALA A 7 18.55 -5.50 3.10
C ALA A 7 20.04 -5.16 3.04
N VAL A 8 20.75 -5.82 2.12
CA VAL A 8 22.16 -5.55 1.86
C VAL A 8 22.29 -4.24 1.08
N GLU A 9 21.35 -3.99 0.18
CA GLU A 9 21.30 -2.85 -0.71
C GLU A 9 21.08 -1.54 0.06
N ASN A 10 21.73 -0.47 -0.39
CA ASN A 10 21.59 0.86 0.23
C ASN A 10 20.31 1.58 -0.21
N ILE A 11 19.74 1.21 -1.35
CA ILE A 11 18.50 1.77 -1.89
C ILE A 11 17.47 0.66 -1.96
N VAL A 12 16.32 0.88 -1.33
CA VAL A 12 15.23 -0.08 -1.30
C VAL A 12 14.00 0.54 -1.96
N PHE A 13 13.49 -0.13 -2.99
CA PHE A 13 12.25 0.25 -3.63
C PHE A 13 11.05 -0.28 -2.84
N VAL A 14 10.12 0.61 -2.53
CA VAL A 14 8.91 0.29 -1.78
C VAL A 14 7.69 0.59 -2.64
N GLY A 15 6.83 -0.43 -2.81
CA GLY A 15 5.60 -0.34 -3.62
C GLY A 15 4.42 0.33 -2.91
N GLN A 16 4.67 1.34 -2.08
CA GLN A 16 3.64 2.06 -1.33
C GLN A 16 3.05 3.21 -2.17
N GLY A 17 1.78 3.58 -1.92
CA GLY A 17 1.10 4.67 -2.60
C GLY A 17 -0.07 4.25 -3.48
N PRO A 18 0.03 3.18 -4.28
CA PRO A 18 -1.05 2.77 -5.16
C PRO A 18 -2.36 2.42 -4.47
N ASP A 19 -2.34 2.08 -3.19
CA ASP A 19 -3.57 1.76 -2.47
C ASP A 19 -4.37 3.00 -2.11
N GLU A 20 -3.66 4.04 -1.72
CA GLU A 20 -4.19 5.34 -1.34
C GLU A 20 -4.56 6.14 -2.58
N LEU A 21 -3.68 6.20 -3.59
CA LEU A 21 -3.87 6.98 -4.82
C LEU A 21 -4.91 6.39 -5.79
N LEU A 22 -4.99 5.05 -5.89
CA LEU A 22 -5.78 4.35 -6.91
C LEU A 22 -6.88 3.44 -6.33
N GLY A 23 -7.27 3.63 -5.08
CA GLY A 23 -8.40 2.91 -4.49
C GLY A 23 -8.12 1.41 -4.31
N GLY A 24 -6.98 1.07 -3.71
CA GLY A 24 -6.51 -0.29 -3.60
C GLY A 24 -7.07 -1.09 -2.44
N TYR A 25 -7.56 -0.44 -1.39
CA TYR A 25 -8.12 -1.15 -0.25
C TYR A 25 -9.45 -1.80 -0.58
N SER A 26 -9.67 -3.01 -0.08
CA SER A 26 -10.90 -3.78 -0.35
C SER A 26 -12.18 -3.07 0.12
N ARG A 27 -12.06 -2.09 1.04
CA ARG A 27 -13.16 -1.24 1.46
C ARG A 27 -13.62 -0.29 0.36
N HIS A 28 -12.69 0.24 -0.45
CA HIS A 28 -13.00 1.21 -1.49
C HIS A 28 -13.94 0.63 -2.57
N SER A 29 -13.71 -0.60 -3.04
CA SER A 29 -14.60 -1.26 -4.04
C SER A 29 -15.98 -1.66 -3.51
N LYS A 30 -16.15 -1.67 -2.19
CA LYS A 30 -17.42 -2.06 -1.55
C LYS A 30 -18.29 -0.87 -1.19
N MET A 31 -17.73 0.34 -1.22
CA MET A 31 -18.43 1.57 -0.94
C MET A 31 -19.22 2.06 -2.16
N LEU A 32 -20.24 2.87 -1.91
CA LEU A 32 -20.89 3.66 -2.96
C LEU A 32 -19.92 4.70 -3.51
N PHE A 33 -20.12 5.12 -4.75
CA PHE A 33 -19.23 6.02 -5.49
C PHE A 33 -18.81 7.26 -4.67
N ASP A 34 -19.78 8.07 -4.21
CA ASP A 34 -19.49 9.31 -3.48
C ASP A 34 -18.71 9.07 -2.18
N ALA A 35 -19.00 7.96 -1.49
CA ALA A 35 -18.29 7.58 -0.27
C ALA A 35 -16.86 7.11 -0.58
N ALA A 36 -16.69 6.33 -1.64
CA ALA A 36 -15.39 5.84 -2.07
C ALA A 36 -14.46 6.99 -2.49
N VAL A 37 -14.98 7.98 -3.24
CA VAL A 37 -14.22 9.18 -3.65
C VAL A 37 -13.70 9.92 -2.42
N LYS A 38 -14.56 10.20 -1.45
CA LYS A 38 -14.19 10.91 -0.21
C LYS A 38 -13.18 10.12 0.62
N GLU A 39 -13.37 8.81 0.75
CA GLU A 39 -12.48 7.96 1.55
C GLU A 39 -11.10 7.81 0.90
N ILE A 40 -11.02 7.65 -0.43
CA ILE A 40 -9.75 7.62 -1.17
C ILE A 40 -9.00 8.95 -1.03
N ALA A 41 -9.70 10.07 -1.13
CA ALA A 41 -9.08 11.39 -0.94
C ALA A 41 -8.54 11.56 0.49
N LYS A 42 -9.30 11.08 1.49
CA LYS A 42 -8.86 11.07 2.90
C LYS A 42 -7.63 10.18 3.11
N ASP A 43 -7.63 8.97 2.55
CA ASP A 43 -6.48 8.05 2.64
C ASP A 43 -5.24 8.64 1.96
N THR A 44 -5.42 9.27 0.79
CA THR A 44 -4.34 9.97 0.08
C THR A 44 -3.78 11.12 0.91
N ASN A 45 -4.63 11.92 1.54
CA ASN A 45 -4.20 13.00 2.42
C ASN A 45 -3.45 12.48 3.65
N ASN A 46 -3.80 11.32 4.19
CA ASN A 46 -3.13 10.72 5.34
C ASN A 46 -1.81 10.01 5.01
N LEU A 47 -1.51 9.83 3.72
CA LEU A 47 -0.33 9.11 3.25
C LEU A 47 0.97 9.69 3.81
N HIS A 48 1.06 11.03 3.95
CA HIS A 48 2.24 11.71 4.46
C HIS A 48 2.69 11.21 5.85
N PHE A 49 1.75 10.87 6.74
CA PHE A 49 2.10 10.33 8.06
C PHE A 49 2.83 8.99 7.96
N VAL A 50 2.35 8.12 7.07
CA VAL A 50 2.96 6.79 6.86
C VAL A 50 4.31 6.92 6.17
N LEU A 51 4.44 7.86 5.23
CA LEU A 51 5.72 8.15 4.56
C LEU A 51 6.78 8.66 5.53
N LEU A 52 6.41 9.55 6.47
CA LEU A 52 7.31 10.03 7.51
C LEU A 52 7.79 8.90 8.43
N GLN A 53 6.90 7.99 8.82
CA GLN A 53 7.26 6.81 9.62
C GLN A 53 8.24 5.90 8.86
N ASN A 54 7.96 5.59 7.60
CA ASN A 54 8.84 4.77 6.79
C ASN A 54 10.21 5.42 6.60
N LYS A 55 10.24 6.73 6.31
CA LYS A 55 11.48 7.50 6.22
C LYS A 55 12.31 7.38 7.49
N ALA A 56 11.72 7.64 8.67
CA ALA A 56 12.44 7.52 9.94
C ALA A 56 13.03 6.12 10.18
N ILE A 57 12.32 5.06 9.78
CA ILE A 57 12.81 3.69 9.89
C ILE A 57 14.00 3.45 8.94
N PHE A 58 13.92 3.89 7.69
CA PHE A 58 15.00 3.70 6.72
C PHE A 58 16.24 4.53 7.07
N ASP A 59 16.04 5.79 7.50
CA ASP A 59 17.11 6.68 7.96
C ASP A 59 17.84 6.08 9.17
N TYR A 60 17.13 5.47 10.12
CA TYR A 60 17.73 4.80 11.29
C TYR A 60 18.69 3.65 10.92
N PHE A 61 18.49 3.00 9.77
CA PHE A 61 19.35 1.92 9.28
C PHE A 61 20.34 2.37 8.20
N ASP A 62 20.54 3.68 8.01
CA ASP A 62 21.39 4.26 6.97
C ASP A 62 21.02 3.78 5.55
N LYS A 63 19.71 3.60 5.30
CA LYS A 63 19.16 3.16 4.01
C LYS A 63 18.33 4.26 3.35
N LYS A 64 18.34 4.30 2.01
CA LYS A 64 17.46 5.17 1.21
C LYS A 64 16.20 4.42 0.81
N CYS A 65 15.04 5.03 1.08
CA CYS A 65 13.74 4.55 0.64
C CYS A 65 13.36 5.21 -0.70
N ALA A 66 13.18 4.41 -1.75
CA ALA A 66 12.69 4.87 -3.05
C ALA A 66 11.21 4.50 -3.20
N LEU A 67 10.36 5.50 -3.45
CA LEU A 67 8.90 5.39 -3.51
C LEU A 67 8.39 5.87 -4.88
N PRO A 68 8.47 5.05 -5.94
CA PRO A 68 8.19 5.50 -7.31
C PRO A 68 6.79 6.11 -7.47
N TYR A 69 5.78 5.49 -6.86
CA TYR A 69 4.38 5.91 -6.98
C TYR A 69 4.06 7.22 -6.25
N ILE A 70 4.96 7.72 -5.41
CA ILE A 70 4.78 8.94 -4.61
C ILE A 70 5.51 10.14 -5.25
N SER A 71 6.20 9.92 -6.37
CA SER A 71 6.72 11.05 -7.16
C SER A 71 5.59 12.01 -7.53
N THR A 72 5.89 13.30 -7.56
CA THR A 72 4.91 14.36 -7.84
C THR A 72 4.18 14.09 -9.14
N GLU A 73 4.90 13.69 -10.18
CA GLU A 73 4.35 13.43 -11.52
C GLU A 73 3.35 12.27 -11.50
N ILE A 74 3.67 11.18 -10.79
CA ILE A 74 2.78 10.02 -10.69
C ILE A 74 1.61 10.30 -9.76
N ALA A 75 1.85 10.99 -8.65
CA ALA A 75 0.82 11.34 -7.69
C ALA A 75 -0.24 12.26 -8.33
N ASP A 76 0.20 13.33 -8.99
CA ASP A 76 -0.67 14.29 -9.68
C ASP A 76 -1.47 13.60 -10.80
N PHE A 77 -0.81 12.78 -11.61
CA PHE A 77 -1.49 11.96 -12.62
C PHE A 77 -2.57 11.06 -12.00
N CYS A 78 -2.30 10.44 -10.85
CA CYS A 78 -3.26 9.60 -10.17
C CYS A 78 -4.41 10.40 -9.55
N LEU A 79 -4.15 11.62 -9.08
CA LEU A 79 -5.18 12.50 -8.51
C LEU A 79 -6.19 12.93 -9.59
N ASP A 80 -5.70 13.33 -10.76
CA ASP A 80 -6.51 13.78 -11.90
C ASP A 80 -7.21 12.63 -12.66
N LEU A 81 -6.84 11.39 -12.37
CA LEU A 81 -7.39 10.22 -13.04
C LEU A 81 -8.89 10.04 -12.74
N LEU A 82 -9.66 9.72 -13.79
CA LEU A 82 -11.07 9.32 -13.68
C LEU A 82 -11.26 8.19 -12.67
N PHE A 83 -12.32 8.28 -11.86
CA PHE A 83 -12.57 7.33 -10.78
C PHE A 83 -12.75 5.89 -11.29
N GLU A 84 -13.38 5.71 -12.45
CA GLU A 84 -13.62 4.42 -13.10
C GLU A 84 -12.31 3.72 -13.49
N LEU A 85 -11.23 4.48 -13.68
CA LEU A 85 -9.89 3.94 -13.94
C LEU A 85 -9.18 3.56 -12.63
N LYS A 86 -9.60 4.10 -11.48
CA LYS A 86 -9.15 3.66 -10.15
C LYS A 86 -9.88 2.38 -9.74
N ILE A 87 -11.22 2.39 -9.83
CA ILE A 87 -12.08 1.27 -9.44
C ILE A 87 -13.14 1.02 -10.53
N ASN A 88 -13.20 -0.22 -11.03
CA ASN A 88 -14.18 -0.64 -12.03
C ASN A 88 -14.85 -1.96 -11.62
N ASN A 89 -16.18 -2.00 -11.54
CA ASN A 89 -16.95 -3.23 -11.26
C ASN A 89 -16.39 -4.03 -10.07
N LYS A 90 -16.14 -3.36 -8.94
CA LYS A 90 -15.54 -3.91 -7.71
C LYS A 90 -14.07 -4.35 -7.85
N THR A 91 -13.42 -4.05 -8.97
CA THR A 91 -11.99 -4.27 -9.19
C THR A 91 -11.20 -3.03 -8.78
N ASN A 92 -10.42 -3.16 -7.71
CA ASN A 92 -9.49 -2.12 -7.25
C ASN A 92 -8.25 -1.99 -8.14
N LYS A 93 -7.63 -0.80 -8.13
CA LYS A 93 -6.41 -0.46 -8.89
C LYS A 93 -6.55 -0.82 -10.37
N TYR A 94 -7.71 -0.54 -10.96
CA TYR A 94 -8.06 -1.07 -12.27
C TYR A 94 -7.02 -0.70 -13.34
N LEU A 95 -6.57 0.56 -13.38
CA LEU A 95 -5.51 1.02 -14.27
C LEU A 95 -4.20 0.22 -14.11
N LEU A 96 -3.76 -0.07 -12.89
CA LEU A 96 -2.54 -0.85 -12.67
C LEU A 96 -2.67 -2.29 -13.14
N ARG A 97 -3.88 -2.86 -13.09
CA ARG A 97 -4.11 -4.21 -13.63
C ARG A 97 -4.07 -4.21 -15.15
N LEU A 98 -4.62 -3.17 -15.78
CA LEU A 98 -4.50 -2.96 -17.22
C LEU A 98 -3.03 -2.77 -17.63
N LEU A 99 -2.27 -1.97 -16.87
CA LEU A 99 -0.84 -1.78 -17.09
C LEU A 99 -0.06 -3.09 -16.94
N ALA A 100 -0.34 -3.89 -15.90
CA ALA A 100 0.26 -5.20 -15.72
C ALA A 100 0.02 -6.13 -16.94
N LYS A 101 -1.19 -6.08 -17.52
CA LYS A 101 -1.53 -6.82 -18.72
C LYS A 101 -0.81 -6.29 -19.96
N HIS A 102 -0.71 -4.97 -20.08
CA HIS A 102 0.05 -4.32 -21.15
C HIS A 102 1.55 -4.72 -21.10
N LEU A 103 2.10 -4.84 -19.90
CA LEU A 103 3.46 -5.34 -19.63
C LEU A 103 3.60 -6.87 -19.77
N ARG A 104 2.59 -7.56 -20.32
CA ARG A 104 2.58 -9.01 -20.57
C ARG A 104 2.73 -9.87 -19.32
N LEU A 105 2.38 -9.37 -18.13
CA LEU A 105 2.27 -10.21 -16.93
C LEU A 105 1.08 -11.17 -17.06
N SER A 106 1.19 -12.34 -16.44
CA SER A 106 0.14 -13.35 -16.47
C SER A 106 -1.16 -12.82 -15.84
N ASN A 107 -2.30 -13.36 -16.28
CA ASN A 107 -3.61 -13.02 -15.68
C ASN A 107 -3.64 -13.26 -14.17
N GLU A 108 -2.97 -14.32 -13.73
CA GLU A 108 -2.89 -14.68 -12.31
C GLU A 108 -2.22 -13.58 -11.49
N ILE A 109 -1.14 -12.97 -11.99
CA ILE A 109 -0.44 -11.87 -11.33
C ILE A 109 -1.26 -10.58 -11.43
N ALA A 110 -1.70 -10.22 -12.63
CA ALA A 110 -2.39 -8.96 -12.90
C ALA A 110 -3.72 -8.85 -12.14
N PHE A 111 -4.48 -9.94 -12.05
CA PHE A 111 -5.78 -9.98 -11.39
C PHE A 111 -5.76 -10.61 -9.99
N ARG A 112 -4.56 -10.85 -9.44
CA ARG A 112 -4.42 -11.32 -8.07
C ARG A 112 -5.17 -10.39 -7.11
N LYS A 113 -5.99 -10.97 -6.23
CA LYS A 113 -6.65 -10.21 -5.16
C LYS A 113 -5.60 -9.67 -4.20
N LYS A 114 -5.74 -8.40 -3.80
CA LYS A 114 -4.87 -7.78 -2.80
C LYS A 114 -5.00 -8.55 -1.49
N LYS A 115 -3.86 -8.94 -0.93
CA LYS A 115 -3.73 -9.41 0.44
C LYS A 115 -2.78 -8.44 1.15
N ALA A 116 -3.20 -7.83 2.26
CA ALA A 116 -2.32 -6.90 2.97
C ALA A 116 -1.05 -7.63 3.44
N SER A 117 0.07 -6.92 3.44
CA SER A 117 1.41 -7.51 3.60
C SER A 117 1.54 -8.26 4.93
N GLN A 118 0.93 -7.76 6.01
CA GLN A 118 0.92 -8.40 7.32
C GLN A 118 0.24 -9.78 7.35
N TYR A 119 -0.75 -10.01 6.47
CA TYR A 119 -1.39 -11.31 6.34
C TYR A 119 -0.68 -12.21 5.32
N GLY A 120 -0.02 -11.60 4.33
CA GLY A 120 0.78 -12.30 3.34
C GLY A 120 2.05 -12.91 3.94
N SER A 121 2.73 -12.17 4.82
CA SER A 121 4.00 -12.57 5.45
C SER A 121 3.83 -13.53 6.63
N GLY A 122 2.59 -13.76 7.10
CA GLY A 122 2.34 -14.54 8.32
C GLY A 122 2.64 -13.77 9.62
N MET A 123 3.11 -12.53 9.54
CA MET A 123 3.41 -11.68 10.71
C MET A 123 2.21 -11.52 11.63
N TRP A 124 0.99 -11.38 11.09
CA TRP A 124 -0.23 -11.33 11.89
C TRP A 124 -0.44 -12.58 12.76
N LYS A 125 -0.08 -13.77 12.26
CA LYS A 125 -0.22 -15.02 13.03
C LYS A 125 0.71 -15.02 14.24
N ILE A 126 1.93 -14.52 14.07
CA ILE A 126 2.94 -14.44 15.13
C ILE A 126 2.48 -13.43 16.19
N VAL A 127 2.11 -12.22 15.78
CA VAL A 127 1.65 -11.18 16.71
C VAL A 127 0.41 -11.65 17.49
N ASN A 128 -0.58 -12.23 16.82
CA ASN A 128 -1.79 -12.70 17.49
C ASN A 128 -1.51 -13.86 18.47
N LYS A 129 -0.51 -14.72 18.19
CA LYS A 129 -0.08 -15.76 19.13
C LYS A 129 0.52 -15.16 20.41
N HIS A 130 1.33 -14.10 20.29
CA HIS A 130 1.93 -13.43 21.44
C HIS A 130 0.93 -12.56 22.22
N LEU A 131 -0.01 -11.89 21.55
CA LEU A 131 -1.06 -11.10 22.21
C LEU A 131 -2.02 -11.95 23.06
N LYS A 132 -2.27 -13.20 22.66
CA LYS A 132 -3.06 -14.14 23.47
C LYS A 132 -2.34 -14.59 24.75
N ASN A 133 -1.01 -14.46 24.79
CA ASN A 133 -0.16 -14.91 25.89
C ASN A 133 0.38 -13.75 26.74
N SER A 134 0.09 -12.50 26.38
CA SER A 134 0.61 -11.33 27.07
C SER A 134 -0.40 -10.19 27.02
N SER A 135 -0.79 -9.72 28.20
CA SER A 135 -1.59 -8.51 28.44
C SER A 135 -0.80 -7.22 28.13
N ALA A 136 -0.08 -7.18 27.01
CA ALA A 136 0.75 -6.06 26.60
C ALA A 136 0.41 -5.63 25.16
N PHE A 137 -0.04 -4.38 25.03
CA PHE A 137 -0.43 -3.72 23.80
C PHE A 137 0.81 -3.41 22.96
N VAL A 138 1.17 -4.28 22.00
CA VAL A 138 2.31 -4.04 21.09
C VAL A 138 1.84 -3.24 19.88
N CYS A 139 2.06 -1.92 19.95
CA CYS A 139 1.83 -0.97 18.87
C CYS A 139 2.98 -1.04 17.84
N PHE A 140 2.92 -1.98 16.89
CA PHE A 140 3.97 -2.10 15.85
C PHE A 140 3.42 -2.29 14.41
N LEU A 141 2.10 -2.18 14.19
CA LEU A 141 1.48 -2.69 12.96
C LEU A 141 0.77 -1.66 12.07
N LEU A 142 0.78 -0.37 12.41
CA LEU A 142 0.00 0.63 11.66
C LEU A 142 0.74 1.27 10.46
N ALA A 143 1.96 0.85 10.13
CA ALA A 143 2.74 1.50 9.06
C ALA A 143 2.54 0.94 7.63
N CYS A 144 1.68 -0.07 7.43
CA CYS A 144 1.42 -0.64 6.09
C CYS A 144 -0.06 -1.01 5.89
N GLY A 145 -0.96 -0.19 6.45
CA GLY A 145 -2.41 -0.31 6.27
C GLY A 145 -2.82 -0.14 4.84
#